data_AF-A0AAD4DP03-F1
#
_entry.id   AF-A0AAD4DP03-F1
#
_cell.length_a   1.000
_cell.length_b   1.000
_cell.length_c   1.000
_cell.angle_alpha   90.00
_cell.angle_beta   90.00
_cell.angle_gamma   90.00
#
_symmetry.space_group_name_H-M   'P 1'
#
loop_
_entity.id
_entity.type
_entity.pdbx_description
1 polymer ?
#
loop_
_entity_poly.entity_id
_entity_poly.type
_entity_poly.pdbx_seq_one_letter_code
_entity_poly.pdbx_strand_id
1 'polypeptide(L)'
;GCILCNYPDKTLMPGERHTTLTKSKGIHDLTLREQSVLVDALKNDLLTLQHITDHDARRRLLFSRDPVIYGEAPSAESPHSHGRRQFLDCRIDRRGLPRLTLDETSPVPPHLHHRPHP
;
A
#
# COMPACT_ATOMS: atom_id res chain seq x y z
N GLY A 1 -12.48 -7.14 -12.70
CA GLY A 1 -11.99 -7.29 -11.31
C GLY A 1 -11.37 -5.98 -10.89
N CYS A 2 -11.03 -5.78 -9.62
CA CYS A 2 -10.28 -4.60 -9.19
C CYS A 2 -9.01 -5.01 -8.43
N ILE A 3 -8.01 -4.15 -8.49
CA ILE A 3 -6.80 -4.19 -7.66
C ILE A 3 -6.86 -2.96 -6.75
N LEU A 4 -6.50 -3.16 -5.48
CA LEU A 4 -6.33 -2.06 -4.53
C LEU A 4 -4.84 -1.65 -4.49
N CYS A 5 -4.54 -0.37 -4.70
CA CYS A 5 -3.18 0.14 -4.78
C CYS A 5 -2.89 1.13 -3.65
N ASN A 6 -1.63 1.18 -3.21
CA ASN A 6 -1.12 2.03 -2.13
C ASN A 6 -1.79 1.75 -0.78
N TYR A 7 -1.96 0.47 -0.45
CA TYR A 7 -2.42 0.09 0.88
C TYR A 7 -1.38 0.49 1.95
N PRO A 8 -1.75 1.19 3.03
CA PRO A 8 -0.78 1.72 3.99
C PRO A 8 0.13 0.63 4.59
N ASP A 9 1.44 0.88 4.71
CA ASP A 9 2.43 -0.10 5.18
C ASP A 9 2.28 -0.38 6.69
N LYS A 10 1.72 0.58 7.44
CA LYS A 10 1.57 0.53 8.90
C LYS A 10 0.22 -0.02 9.39
N THR A 11 -0.63 -0.52 8.50
CA THR A 11 -1.94 -1.12 8.84
C THR A 11 -1.96 -2.60 8.54
N LEU A 12 -2.76 -3.41 9.22
CA LEU A 12 -2.93 -4.82 8.83
C LEU A 12 -3.55 -4.95 7.44
N MET A 13 -3.01 -5.85 6.60
CA MET A 13 -3.68 -6.23 5.35
C MET A 13 -4.98 -6.99 5.67
N PRO A 14 -5.98 -6.94 4.77
CA PRO A 14 -7.22 -7.70 4.93
C PRO A 14 -6.97 -9.18 5.26
N GLY A 15 -7.47 -9.63 6.41
CA GLY A 15 -7.31 -11.03 6.84
C GLY A 15 -6.01 -11.36 7.58
N GLU A 16 -5.07 -10.41 7.72
CA GLU A 16 -4.04 -10.50 8.76
C GLU A 16 -4.70 -10.37 10.14
N ARG A 17 -4.15 -11.10 11.11
CA ARG A 17 -4.57 -11.03 12.52
C ARG A 17 -3.45 -10.42 13.34
N HIS A 18 -3.80 -9.66 14.36
CA HIS A 18 -2.83 -9.33 15.39
C HIS A 18 -2.42 -10.61 16.12
N THR A 19 -1.10 -10.82 16.28
CA THR A 19 -0.54 -11.96 17.02
C THR A 19 -1.01 -12.02 18.48
N THR A 20 -1.51 -10.90 19.02
CA THR A 20 -1.97 -10.75 20.39
C THR A 20 -3.45 -11.07 20.62
N LEU A 21 -4.26 -11.23 19.56
CA LEU A 21 -5.70 -11.49 19.68
C LEU A 21 -6.04 -12.91 19.22
N THR A 22 -6.32 -13.79 20.19
CA THR A 22 -6.52 -15.22 19.95
C THR A 22 -7.80 -15.56 19.20
N LYS A 23 -8.82 -14.68 19.16
CA LYS A 23 -10.09 -14.90 18.44
C LYS A 23 -10.78 -13.58 18.07
N SER A 24 -10.44 -13.03 16.92
CA SER A 24 -11.21 -11.98 16.27
C SER A 24 -11.90 -12.55 15.02
N LYS A 25 -13.14 -12.14 14.79
CA LYS A 25 -13.85 -12.39 13.54
C LYS A 25 -14.07 -11.04 12.85
N GLY A 26 -13.60 -10.90 11.61
CA GLY A 26 -13.89 -9.75 10.75
C GLY A 26 -12.98 -8.53 10.98
N ILE A 27 -13.50 -7.35 10.60
CA ILE A 27 -12.85 -6.01 10.66
C ILE A 27 -12.48 -5.61 12.10
N HIS A 28 -12.90 -6.40 13.09
CA HIS A 28 -12.75 -6.14 14.52
C HIS A 28 -11.28 -6.14 15.02
N ASP A 29 -10.34 -6.55 14.17
CA ASP A 29 -8.91 -6.49 14.48
C ASP A 29 -8.25 -5.15 14.17
N LEU A 30 -8.89 -4.25 13.42
CA LEU A 30 -8.29 -2.94 13.18
C LEU A 30 -8.47 -2.04 14.40
N THR A 31 -7.36 -1.55 14.94
CA THR A 31 -7.37 -0.49 15.95
C THR A 31 -8.02 0.79 15.40
N LEU A 32 -8.57 1.65 16.27
CA LEU A 32 -9.13 2.95 15.85
C LEU A 32 -8.11 3.79 15.05
N ARG A 33 -6.83 3.65 15.38
CA ARG A 33 -5.74 4.31 14.66
C ARG A 33 -5.62 3.79 13.22
N GLU A 34 -5.63 2.49 13.03
CA GLU A 34 -5.56 1.90 11.68
C GLU A 34 -6.80 2.21 10.86
N GLN A 35 -7.98 2.22 11.48
CA GLN A 35 -9.22 2.65 10.84
C GLN A 35 -9.13 4.10 10.37
N SER A 36 -8.62 5.01 11.20
CA SER A 36 -8.40 6.41 10.81
C SER A 36 -7.46 6.53 9.62
N VAL A 37 -6.33 5.80 9.62
CA VAL A 37 -5.36 5.82 8.52
C VAL A 37 -6.00 5.35 7.21
N LEU A 38 -6.82 4.30 7.24
CA LEU A 38 -7.52 3.83 6.04
C LEU A 38 -8.57 4.83 5.56
N VAL A 39 -9.34 5.42 6.48
CA VAL A 39 -10.33 6.46 6.14
C VAL A 39 -9.65 7.67 5.53
N ASP A 40 -8.53 8.12 6.09
CA ASP A 40 -7.77 9.26 5.58
C ASP A 40 -7.15 8.93 4.23
N ALA A 41 -6.62 7.72 4.04
CA ALA A 41 -6.07 7.29 2.75
C ALA A 41 -7.14 7.23 1.65
N LEU A 42 -8.37 6.81 1.98
CA LEU A 42 -9.51 6.83 1.05
C LEU A 42 -9.98 8.26 0.75
N LYS A 43 -10.05 9.14 1.76
CA LYS A 43 -10.50 10.52 1.60
C LYS A 43 -9.53 11.37 0.78
N ASN A 44 -8.24 11.09 0.87
CA ASN A 44 -7.19 11.82 0.16
C ASN A 44 -6.77 11.14 -1.16
N ASP A 45 -7.56 10.16 -1.65
CA ASP A 45 -7.28 9.39 -2.87
C ASP A 45 -5.89 8.74 -2.91
N LEU A 46 -5.31 8.47 -1.74
CA LEU A 46 -4.03 7.76 -1.63
C LEU A 46 -4.25 6.27 -1.87
N LEU A 47 -5.29 5.70 -1.25
CA LEU A 47 -5.72 4.32 -1.44
C LEU A 47 -6.67 4.24 -2.64
N THR A 48 -6.18 3.68 -3.76
CA THR A 48 -6.90 3.74 -5.04
C THR A 48 -7.36 2.36 -5.52
N LEU A 49 -8.49 2.33 -6.23
CA LEU A 49 -8.99 1.12 -6.89
C LEU A 49 -8.70 1.19 -8.39
N GLN A 50 -7.94 0.24 -8.89
CA GLN A 50 -7.69 0.07 -10.32
C GLN A 50 -8.62 -1.00 -10.90
N HIS A 51 -9.46 -0.60 -11.85
CA HIS A 51 -10.33 -1.54 -12.57
C HIS A 51 -9.55 -2.32 -13.62
N ILE A 52 -9.67 -3.65 -13.58
CA ILE A 52 -9.14 -4.54 -14.62
C ILE A 52 -10.25 -4.88 -15.59
N THR A 53 -10.03 -4.45 -16.82
CA THR A 53 -10.83 -4.80 -18.01
C THR A 53 -10.24 -5.98 -18.78
N ASP A 54 -8.92 -6.19 -18.68
CA ASP A 54 -8.21 -7.29 -19.34
C ASP A 54 -8.57 -8.66 -18.75
N HIS A 55 -8.95 -9.58 -19.64
CA HIS A 55 -9.39 -10.93 -19.27
C HIS A 55 -8.23 -11.77 -18.74
N ASP A 56 -7.02 -11.62 -19.30
CA ASP A 56 -5.86 -12.39 -18.88
C ASP A 56 -5.34 -11.92 -17.52
N ALA A 57 -5.28 -10.60 -17.29
CA ALA A 57 -5.00 -10.03 -15.98
C ALA A 57 -6.01 -10.51 -14.93
N ARG A 58 -7.31 -10.55 -15.26
CA ARG A 58 -8.33 -11.13 -14.37
C ARG A 58 -8.03 -12.59 -14.04
N ARG A 59 -7.63 -13.40 -15.02
CA ARG A 59 -7.23 -14.80 -14.79
C ARG A 59 -6.00 -14.89 -13.89
N ARG A 60 -4.98 -14.07 -14.09
CA ARG A 60 -3.76 -14.08 -13.26
C ARG A 60 -4.08 -13.77 -11.80
N LEU A 61 -4.99 -12.83 -11.52
CA LEU A 61 -5.48 -12.59 -10.16
C LEU A 61 -6.20 -13.81 -9.57
N LEU A 62 -7.11 -14.43 -10.34
CA LEU A 62 -7.89 -15.58 -9.88
C LEU A 62 -7.03 -16.80 -9.56
N PHE A 63 -5.90 -16.95 -10.25
CA PHE A 63 -4.91 -18.00 -9.97
C PHE A 63 -3.80 -17.55 -9.00
N SER A 64 -3.97 -16.41 -8.32
CA SER A 64 -2.99 -15.87 -7.36
C SER A 64 -1.57 -15.72 -7.94
N ARG A 65 -1.46 -15.45 -9.25
CA ARG A 65 -0.18 -15.17 -9.91
C ARG A 65 0.21 -13.70 -9.77
N ASP A 66 -0.80 -12.84 -9.79
CA ASP A 66 -0.67 -11.42 -9.55
C ASP A 66 -1.38 -11.07 -8.22
N PRO A 67 -0.86 -10.09 -7.45
CA PRO A 67 -1.51 -9.66 -6.23
C PRO A 67 -2.76 -8.81 -6.52
N VAL A 68 -3.74 -8.91 -5.62
CA VAL A 68 -4.98 -8.14 -5.63
C VAL A 68 -4.87 -6.85 -4.80
N ILE A 69 -3.89 -6.77 -3.90
CA ILE A 69 -3.56 -5.56 -3.15
C ILE A 69 -2.06 -5.28 -3.26
N TYR A 70 -1.71 -4.06 -3.63
CA TYR A 70 -0.36 -3.53 -3.54
C TYR A 70 -0.28 -2.54 -2.37
N GLY A 71 0.62 -2.81 -1.43
CA GLY A 71 0.98 -1.88 -0.38
C GLY A 71 1.80 -0.72 -0.91
N GLU A 72 1.77 0.39 -0.18
CA GLU A 72 2.63 1.54 -0.43
C GLU A 72 4.11 1.18 -0.30
N ALA A 73 4.96 2.01 -0.90
CA ALA A 73 6.40 1.97 -0.67
C ALA A 73 6.70 2.22 0.83
N PRO A 74 7.54 1.40 1.47
CA PRO A 74 7.97 1.66 2.83
C PRO A 74 8.70 3.00 2.92
N SER A 75 8.60 3.69 4.07
CA SER A 75 9.39 4.90 4.31
C SER A 75 10.89 4.59 4.34
N ALA A 76 11.74 5.60 4.11
CA ALA A 76 13.20 5.46 4.07
C ALA A 76 13.79 4.85 5.36
N GLU A 77 13.10 5.06 6.48
CA GLU A 77 13.45 4.60 7.82
C GLU A 77 12.88 3.20 8.13
N SER A 78 12.02 2.67 7.26
CA SER A 78 11.43 1.34 7.44
C SER A 78 12.52 0.27 7.37
N PRO A 79 12.51 -0.73 8.27
CA PRO A 79 13.45 -1.85 8.22
C PRO A 79 13.24 -2.74 6.99
N HIS A 80 12.14 -2.55 6.26
CA HIS A 80 11.78 -3.36 5.11
C HIS A 80 12.23 -2.71 3.80
N SER A 81 12.81 -3.51 2.91
CA SER A 81 13.29 -3.03 1.61
C SER A 81 12.18 -2.81 0.58
N HIS A 82 11.02 -3.45 0.77
CA HIS A 82 9.90 -3.41 -0.15
C HIS A 82 8.56 -3.42 0.59
N GLY A 83 7.56 -2.85 -0.08
CA GLY A 83 6.18 -2.81 0.34
C GLY A 83 5.55 -4.19 0.31
N ARG A 84 4.45 -4.32 1.04
CA ARG A 84 3.67 -5.55 1.08
C ARG A 84 2.84 -5.71 -0.18
N ARG A 85 2.48 -6.95 -0.53
CA ARG A 85 1.45 -7.24 -1.52
C ARG A 85 0.65 -8.47 -1.09
N GLN A 86 -0.63 -8.49 -1.40
CA GLN A 86 -1.54 -9.57 -1.02
C GLN A 86 -2.17 -10.23 -2.25
N PHE A 87 -2.23 -11.55 -2.23
CA PHE A 87 -2.81 -12.38 -3.27
C PHE A 87 -4.21 -12.86 -2.88
N LEU A 88 -4.97 -13.38 -3.86
CA LEU A 88 -6.35 -13.82 -3.63
C LEU A 88 -6.44 -15.02 -2.65
N ASP A 89 -5.38 -15.81 -2.53
CA ASP A 89 -5.25 -16.89 -1.55
C ASP A 89 -4.86 -16.41 -0.14
N CYS A 90 -4.96 -15.10 0.09
CA CYS A 90 -4.59 -14.39 1.31
C CYS A 90 -3.10 -14.45 1.67
N ARG A 91 -2.23 -14.99 0.80
CA ARG A 91 -0.78 -14.91 1.03
C ARG A 91 -0.32 -13.48 0.92
N ILE A 92 0.64 -13.12 1.77
CA ILE A 92 1.25 -11.81 1.84
C ILE A 92 2.76 -11.99 1.76
N ASP A 93 3.41 -11.19 0.92
CA ASP A 93 4.86 -11.08 0.89
C ASP A 93 5.30 -9.60 0.85
N ARG A 94 6.62 -9.37 0.96
CA ARG A 94 7.24 -8.04 0.83
C ARG A 94 8.04 -7.94 -0.47
N ARG A 95 7.37 -8.09 -1.60
CA ARG A 95 7.95 -7.89 -2.95
C ARG A 95 7.13 -6.87 -3.76
N GLY A 96 6.54 -5.90 -3.06
CA GLY A 96 5.86 -4.74 -3.65
C GLY A 96 6.83 -3.63 -4.03
N LEU A 97 6.37 -2.38 -3.96
CA LEU A 97 7.15 -1.19 -4.31
C LEU A 97 8.44 -1.10 -3.47
N PRO A 98 9.57 -0.65 -4.06
CA PRO A 98 10.80 -0.45 -3.31
C PRO A 98 10.62 0.61 -2.22
N ARG A 99 11.38 0.49 -1.13
CA ARG A 99 11.47 1.51 -0.08
C ARG A 99 11.90 2.84 -0.67
N LEU A 100 11.24 3.91 -0.22
CA LEU A 100 11.57 5.28 -0.62
C LEU A 100 12.99 5.65 -0.20
N THR A 101 13.65 6.44 -1.03
CA THR A 101 14.94 7.07 -0.70
C THR A 101 14.71 8.43 -0.05
N LEU A 102 15.70 8.95 0.68
CA LEU A 102 15.61 10.25 1.36
C LEU A 102 15.37 11.43 0.40
N ASP A 103 15.66 11.25 -0.89
CA ASP A 103 15.40 12.25 -1.94
C ASP A 103 13.91 12.28 -2.37
N GLU A 104 13.16 11.20 -2.09
CA GLU A 104 11.75 11.05 -2.47
C GLU A 104 10.78 11.48 -1.35
N THR A 105 11.27 11.74 -0.13
CA THR A 105 10.46 12.12 1.04
C THR A 105 10.18 13.63 1.18
N SER A 106 10.56 14.46 0.20
CA SER A 106 10.36 15.91 0.30
C SER A 106 9.04 16.38 -0.30
N PRO A 107 8.13 17.02 0.47
CA PRO A 107 7.21 17.99 -0.09
C PRO A 107 7.93 19.35 -0.17
N VAL A 108 7.85 20.02 -1.33
CA VAL A 108 8.07 21.46 -1.62
C VAL A 108 9.13 21.71 -2.73
N PRO A 109 8.83 22.57 -3.74
CA PRO A 109 9.50 22.59 -5.04
C PRO A 109 10.84 23.35 -5.02
N PRO A 110 11.71 23.16 -6.04
CA PRO A 110 12.95 23.91 -6.14
C PRO A 110 12.61 25.39 -6.33
N HIS A 111 12.90 26.18 -5.30
CA HIS A 111 12.94 27.63 -5.40
C HIS A 111 13.82 28.03 -6.58
N LEU A 112 13.24 28.85 -7.45
CA LEU A 112 13.89 29.56 -8.53
C LEU A 112 15.17 30.24 -8.03
N HIS A 113 16.32 29.62 -8.28
CA HIS A 113 17.59 30.32 -8.16
C HIS A 113 17.69 31.34 -9.30
N HIS A 114 17.75 32.60 -8.89
CA HIS A 114 18.13 33.75 -9.70
C HIS A 114 19.27 33.41 -10.67
N ARG A 115 19.03 33.63 -11.97
CA ARG A 115 20.10 33.88 -12.94
C ARG A 115 20.64 35.30 -12.71
N PRO A 116 21.96 35.53 -12.61
CA PRO A 116 22.51 36.83 -12.95
C PRO A 116 22.59 36.96 -14.47
N HIS A 117 22.13 38.10 -14.96
CA HIS A 117 22.31 38.57 -16.33
C HIS A 117 23.80 38.86 -16.63
N PRO A 118 24.27 38.61 -17.85
CA PRO A 118 25.16 39.52 -18.56
C PRO A 118 24.36 40.54 -19.38
#